data_AF-L8JKE2-F1
#
_entry.id   AF-L8JKE2-F1
#
_cell.length_a   1.000
_cell.length_b   1.000
_cell.length_c   1.000
_cell.angle_alpha   90.00
_cell.angle_beta   90.00
_cell.angle_gamma   90.00
#
_symmetry.space_group_name_H-M   'P 1'
#
loop_
_entity.id
_entity.type
_entity.pdbx_description
1 polymer ?
#
loop_
_entity_poly.entity_id
_entity_poly.type
_entity_poly.pdbx_seq_one_letter_code
_entity_poly.pdbx_strand_id
1 'polypeptide(L)'
;MDFWKGQENLPDYLIERVEKLNSNEGLLNDLFLINPFNEQPLSLRPNFAFFDFKSDTTPSQADVYFIIASIVHFARFPESQLNSIKQYQDMKFLRFHEHVQSVFSPECFNRFNDGIIQAAILRIANPNELNYSVQDDLSYEMATVLKNLFKNDKDPDRCEAILEFLLAIATGKLRLKKKHKDQFLNHVKDNFDNKKISIFCEFALRSQ
;
A
#
# COMPACT_ATOMS: atom_id res chain seq x y z
N MET A 1 0.12 15.00 -11.67
CA MET A 1 1.04 14.00 -12.27
C MET A 1 2.24 14.66 -12.96
N ASP A 2 2.48 15.96 -12.77
CA ASP A 2 3.50 16.69 -13.54
C ASP A 2 4.92 16.60 -12.97
N PHE A 3 5.12 15.98 -11.80
CA PHE A 3 6.46 15.80 -11.21
C PHE A 3 7.36 14.84 -12.01
N TRP A 4 6.78 13.83 -12.66
CA TRP A 4 7.52 12.88 -13.50
C TRP A 4 7.87 13.44 -14.88
N LYS A 5 7.19 14.52 -15.32
CA LYS A 5 7.46 15.20 -16.58
C LYS A 5 8.62 16.17 -16.37
N GLY A 6 9.85 15.70 -16.56
CA GLY A 6 11.05 16.55 -16.54
C GLY A 6 12.22 16.05 -15.67
N GLN A 7 12.12 14.87 -15.07
CA GLN A 7 13.30 14.19 -14.50
C GLN A 7 14.10 13.58 -15.66
N GLU A 8 15.23 14.18 -16.03
CA GLU A 8 16.11 13.71 -17.12
C GLU A 8 16.73 12.32 -16.88
N ASN A 9 16.50 11.68 -15.74
CA ASN A 9 16.99 10.33 -15.43
C ASN A 9 16.03 9.58 -14.50
N LEU A 10 14.85 9.18 -15.00
CA LEU A 10 14.11 8.10 -14.34
C LEU A 10 14.96 6.82 -14.40
N PRO A 11 15.09 6.06 -13.30
CA PRO A 11 15.75 4.75 -13.35
C PRO A 11 15.10 3.84 -14.39
N ASP A 12 15.91 3.08 -15.13
CA ASP A 12 15.47 2.21 -16.23
C ASP A 12 14.29 1.30 -15.81
N TYR A 13 14.34 0.73 -14.61
CA TYR A 13 13.27 -0.14 -14.11
C TYR A 13 11.90 0.55 -13.98
N LEU A 14 11.85 1.88 -13.75
CA LEU A 14 10.59 2.63 -13.74
C LEU A 14 10.11 2.94 -15.15
N ILE A 15 11.03 3.17 -16.09
CA ILE A 15 10.70 3.37 -17.51
C ILE A 15 10.07 2.09 -18.07
N GLU A 16 10.76 0.95 -17.91
CA GLU A 16 10.25 -0.37 -18.27
C GLU A 16 8.88 -0.65 -17.64
N ARG A 17 8.70 -0.24 -16.38
CA ARG A 17 7.43 -0.41 -15.67
C ARG A 17 6.31 0.40 -16.30
N VAL A 18 6.57 1.67 -16.63
CA VAL A 18 5.59 2.56 -17.26
C VAL A 18 5.21 2.02 -18.65
N GLU A 19 6.18 1.55 -19.42
CA GLU A 19 5.94 0.92 -20.73
C GLU A 19 5.06 -0.32 -20.59
N LYS A 20 5.35 -1.19 -19.63
CA LYS A 20 4.54 -2.38 -19.35
C LYS A 20 3.10 -2.02 -18.95
N LEU A 21 2.92 -0.99 -18.11
CA LEU A 21 1.59 -0.53 -17.68
C LEU A 21 0.80 0.16 -18.79
N ASN A 22 1.48 0.76 -19.77
CA ASN A 22 0.86 1.39 -20.94
C ASN A 22 0.63 0.42 -22.11
N SER A 23 1.03 -0.85 -21.97
CA SER A 23 0.73 -1.86 -22.97
C SER A 23 -0.78 -2.13 -23.06
N ASN A 24 -1.26 -2.54 -24.23
CA ASN A 24 -2.68 -2.84 -24.44
C ASN A 24 -3.09 -4.22 -23.90
N GLU A 25 -2.19 -4.94 -23.24
CA GLU A 25 -2.45 -6.27 -22.69
C GLU A 25 -2.91 -6.18 -21.23
N GLY A 26 -3.95 -6.92 -20.88
CA GLY A 26 -4.39 -7.03 -19.49
C GLY A 26 -3.35 -7.78 -18.65
N LEU A 27 -2.92 -7.17 -17.54
CA LEU A 27 -1.92 -7.76 -16.64
C LEU A 27 -2.59 -8.64 -15.57
N LEU A 28 -2.33 -9.95 -15.61
CA LEU A 28 -2.71 -10.87 -14.52
C LEU A 28 -1.72 -10.81 -13.35
N ASN A 29 -0.43 -10.70 -13.67
CA ASN A 29 0.67 -10.54 -12.73
C ASN A 29 1.49 -9.30 -13.10
N ASP A 30 2.44 -8.93 -12.24
CA ASP A 30 3.20 -7.69 -12.36
C ASP A 30 2.29 -6.46 -12.37
N LEU A 31 1.32 -6.42 -11.45
CA LEU A 31 0.48 -5.26 -11.14
C LEU A 31 1.15 -4.33 -10.13
N PHE A 32 1.94 -4.87 -9.21
CA PHE A 32 2.65 -4.12 -8.16
C PHE A 32 4.13 -3.92 -8.50
N LEU A 33 4.83 -3.13 -7.70
CA LEU A 33 6.28 -3.04 -7.72
C LEU A 33 6.88 -4.34 -7.18
N ILE A 34 8.05 -4.71 -7.71
CA ILE A 34 8.77 -5.91 -7.30
C ILE A 34 9.26 -5.80 -5.85
N ASN A 35 9.52 -6.94 -5.23
CA ASN A 35 10.24 -7.00 -3.97
C ASN A 35 11.69 -6.53 -4.21
N PRO A 36 12.18 -5.48 -3.50
CA PRO A 36 13.50 -4.92 -3.74
C PRO A 36 14.67 -5.81 -3.28
N PHE A 37 14.41 -6.87 -2.51
CA PHE A 37 15.43 -7.74 -1.92
C PHE A 37 15.72 -8.99 -2.74
N ASN A 38 14.72 -9.56 -3.41
CA ASN A 38 14.88 -10.78 -4.24
C ASN A 38 14.50 -10.56 -5.72
N GLU A 39 14.07 -9.33 -6.07
CA GLU A 39 13.66 -8.92 -7.41
C GLU A 39 12.50 -9.74 -8.01
N GLN A 40 11.75 -10.46 -7.17
CA GLN A 40 10.57 -11.21 -7.60
C GLN A 40 9.30 -10.37 -7.50
N PRO A 41 8.27 -10.67 -8.31
CA PRO A 41 6.94 -10.12 -8.13
C PRO A 41 6.38 -10.48 -6.75
N LEU A 42 5.57 -9.59 -6.16
CA LEU A 42 4.85 -9.88 -4.93
C LEU A 42 3.93 -11.08 -5.12
N SER A 43 3.89 -11.99 -4.15
CA SER A 43 3.02 -13.16 -4.18
C SER A 43 2.36 -13.35 -2.81
N LEU A 44 1.27 -14.12 -2.75
CA LEU A 44 0.72 -14.51 -1.46
C LEU A 44 1.68 -15.48 -0.79
N ARG A 45 1.87 -15.33 0.53
CA ARG A 45 2.67 -16.29 1.28
C ARG A 45 1.93 -17.62 1.37
N PRO A 46 2.66 -18.76 1.40
CA PRO A 46 2.06 -20.10 1.46
C PRO A 46 1.09 -20.34 2.63
N ASN A 47 1.19 -19.56 3.70
CA ASN A 47 0.36 -19.69 4.91
C ASN A 47 -0.77 -18.66 4.98
N PHE A 48 -1.14 -18.05 3.85
CA PHE A 48 -2.20 -17.04 3.84
C PHE A 48 -3.56 -17.64 4.23
N ALA A 49 -4.15 -17.09 5.31
CA ALA A 49 -5.31 -17.70 5.97
C ALA A 49 -6.60 -17.77 5.12
N PHE A 50 -6.72 -16.93 4.08
CA PHE A 50 -7.93 -16.89 3.25
C PHE A 50 -7.78 -17.64 1.91
N PHE A 51 -6.64 -18.30 1.68
CA PHE A 51 -6.44 -19.10 0.47
C PHE A 51 -5.95 -20.50 0.81
N ASP A 52 -6.66 -21.52 0.34
CA ASP A 52 -6.20 -22.90 0.46
C ASP A 52 -5.35 -23.24 -0.78
N PHE A 53 -4.04 -23.21 -0.61
CA PHE A 53 -3.08 -23.57 -1.66
C PHE A 53 -3.11 -25.06 -2.03
N LYS A 54 -3.99 -25.88 -1.43
CA LYS A 54 -4.21 -27.28 -1.82
C LYS A 54 -4.96 -27.43 -3.14
N SER A 55 -5.59 -26.38 -3.66
CA SER A 55 -6.12 -26.39 -5.03
C SER A 55 -5.00 -26.18 -6.05
N ASP A 56 -5.07 -26.83 -7.22
CA ASP A 56 -4.08 -26.73 -8.31
C ASP A 56 -3.91 -25.31 -8.91
N THR A 57 -4.71 -24.34 -8.47
CA THR A 57 -4.69 -22.95 -8.94
C THR A 57 -4.11 -22.01 -7.90
N THR A 58 -2.94 -21.43 -8.19
CA THR A 58 -2.41 -20.29 -7.44
C THR A 58 -3.06 -18.99 -7.95
N PRO A 59 -3.58 -18.13 -7.06
CA PRO A 59 -4.26 -16.91 -7.46
C PRO A 59 -3.25 -15.91 -8.03
N SER A 60 -3.61 -15.24 -9.11
CA SER A 60 -2.81 -14.17 -9.71
C SER A 60 -2.86 -12.90 -8.86
N GLN A 61 -1.96 -11.95 -9.14
CA GLN A 61 -2.05 -10.63 -8.51
C GLN A 61 -3.37 -9.92 -8.82
N ALA A 62 -3.93 -10.13 -10.02
CA ALA A 62 -5.21 -9.57 -10.42
C ALA A 62 -6.36 -10.12 -9.58
N ASP A 63 -6.35 -11.42 -9.27
CA ASP A 63 -7.37 -12.06 -8.42
C ASP A 63 -7.35 -11.46 -7.02
N VAL A 64 -6.16 -11.37 -6.41
CA VAL A 64 -5.98 -10.77 -5.09
C VAL A 64 -6.42 -9.31 -5.09
N TYR A 65 -5.98 -8.54 -6.09
CA TYR A 65 -6.38 -7.14 -6.23
C TYR A 65 -7.90 -7.00 -6.34
N PHE A 66 -8.56 -7.81 -7.15
CA PHE A 66 -10.01 -7.78 -7.33
C PHE A 66 -10.77 -8.13 -6.05
N ILE A 67 -10.31 -9.15 -5.31
CA ILE A 67 -10.90 -9.54 -4.02
C ILE A 67 -10.79 -8.40 -3.01
N ILE A 68 -9.58 -7.83 -2.84
CA ILE A 68 -9.37 -6.71 -1.93
C ILE A 68 -10.19 -5.49 -2.38
N ALA A 69 -10.29 -5.22 -3.68
CA ALA A 69 -11.09 -4.12 -4.21
C ALA A 69 -12.58 -4.30 -3.86
N SER A 70 -13.07 -5.52 -3.96
CA SER A 70 -14.44 -5.87 -3.60
C SER A 70 -14.70 -5.68 -2.10
N ILE A 71 -13.76 -6.10 -1.24
CA ILE A 71 -13.84 -5.92 0.22
C ILE A 71 -13.84 -4.44 0.59
N VAL A 72 -12.92 -3.66 0.02
CA VAL A 72 -12.84 -2.21 0.28
C VAL A 72 -14.08 -1.49 -0.26
N HIS A 73 -14.58 -1.87 -1.43
CA HIS A 73 -15.82 -1.31 -1.98
C HIS A 73 -17.02 -1.60 -1.06
N PHE A 74 -17.14 -2.82 -0.55
CA PHE A 74 -18.16 -3.19 0.42
C PHE A 74 -18.06 -2.37 1.71
N ALA A 75 -16.83 -2.11 2.21
CA ALA A 75 -16.60 -1.28 3.39
C ALA A 75 -16.99 0.20 3.20
N ARG A 76 -17.04 0.70 1.95
CA ARG A 76 -17.52 2.06 1.61
C ARG A 76 -19.05 2.13 1.58
N PHE A 77 -19.72 1.11 1.04
CA PHE A 77 -21.16 1.11 0.76
C PHE A 77 -21.92 -0.12 1.30
N PRO A 78 -21.97 -0.34 2.62
CA PRO A 78 -22.71 -1.49 3.16
C PRO A 78 -24.23 -1.28 3.17
N GLU A 79 -24.73 -0.03 3.14
CA GLU A 79 -26.17 0.29 3.13
C GLU A 79 -26.88 -0.20 1.87
N SER A 80 -26.21 -0.24 0.72
CA SER A 80 -26.85 -0.66 -0.54
C SER A 80 -27.10 -2.17 -0.65
N GLN A 81 -26.53 -2.99 0.25
CA GLN A 81 -26.59 -4.46 0.16
C GLN A 81 -27.15 -5.16 1.41
N LEU A 82 -27.30 -4.47 2.56
CA LEU A 82 -27.57 -5.12 3.86
C LEU A 82 -28.84 -4.65 4.58
N ASN A 83 -29.87 -4.12 3.89
CA ASN A 83 -31.19 -3.76 4.48
C ASN A 83 -31.85 -4.87 5.37
N SER A 84 -31.29 -6.07 5.41
CA SER A 84 -31.72 -7.25 6.18
C SER A 84 -30.94 -7.56 7.47
N ILE A 85 -29.82 -6.89 7.79
CA ILE A 85 -28.99 -7.25 8.97
C ILE A 85 -29.08 -6.19 10.06
N LYS A 86 -29.76 -6.51 11.17
CA LYS A 86 -30.00 -5.64 12.35
C LYS A 86 -28.75 -5.19 13.13
N GLN A 87 -27.54 -5.43 12.65
CA GLN A 87 -26.27 -5.13 13.35
C GLN A 87 -25.57 -3.84 12.83
N TYR A 88 -26.34 -2.87 12.32
CA TYR A 88 -25.78 -1.63 11.77
C TYR A 88 -25.13 -0.70 12.78
N GLN A 89 -25.45 -0.81 14.08
CA GLN A 89 -25.11 0.24 15.04
C GLN A 89 -23.62 0.35 15.38
N ASP A 90 -22.82 -0.71 15.17
CA ASP A 90 -21.39 -0.73 15.53
C ASP A 90 -20.43 -0.83 14.32
N MET A 91 -20.94 -0.92 13.09
CA MET A 91 -20.08 -1.02 11.90
C MET A 91 -19.46 0.34 11.57
N LYS A 92 -18.12 0.41 11.61
CA LYS A 92 -17.36 1.58 11.13
C LYS A 92 -17.23 1.50 9.61
N PHE A 93 -17.62 2.57 8.94
CA PHE A 93 -17.62 2.66 7.46
C PHE A 93 -16.43 3.45 6.95
N LEU A 94 -15.95 3.09 5.75
CA LEU A 94 -15.02 3.93 4.99
C LEU A 94 -15.83 5.02 4.25
N ARG A 95 -16.26 6.05 4.97
CA ARG A 95 -16.99 7.21 4.45
C ARG A 95 -16.16 8.50 4.57
N PHE A 96 -16.18 9.28 3.51
CA PHE A 96 -15.58 10.60 3.49
C PHE A 96 -16.59 11.64 2.99
N HIS A 97 -17.15 12.44 3.90
CA HIS A 97 -18.02 13.58 3.63
C HIS A 97 -17.76 14.71 4.64
N GLU A 98 -18.40 15.88 4.48
CA GLU A 98 -18.07 17.11 5.24
C GLU A 98 -18.01 16.95 6.76
N HIS A 99 -18.77 16.01 7.34
CA HIS A 99 -18.83 15.79 8.79
C HIS A 99 -18.17 14.50 9.27
N VAL A 100 -17.72 13.62 8.36
CA VAL A 100 -17.13 12.32 8.70
C VAL A 100 -15.94 12.05 7.80
N GLN A 101 -14.77 11.89 8.42
CA GLN A 101 -13.55 11.46 7.76
C GLN A 101 -13.08 10.16 8.40
N SER A 102 -13.40 9.03 7.77
CA SER A 102 -12.82 7.74 8.16
C SER A 102 -11.56 7.47 7.34
N VAL A 103 -10.55 6.92 8.01
CA VAL A 103 -9.37 6.35 7.36
C VAL A 103 -9.32 4.84 7.63
N PHE A 104 -8.52 4.12 6.86
CA PHE A 104 -8.10 2.78 7.28
C PHE A 104 -7.42 2.84 8.64
N SER A 105 -7.69 1.87 9.51
CA SER A 105 -6.91 1.73 10.74
C SER A 105 -5.47 1.38 10.36
N PRO A 106 -4.44 2.05 10.93
CA PRO A 106 -3.04 1.67 10.72
C PRO A 106 -2.79 0.17 10.93
N GLU A 107 -3.40 -0.40 11.96
CA GLU A 107 -3.32 -1.83 12.30
C GLU A 107 -3.77 -2.80 11.18
N CYS A 108 -4.53 -2.34 10.19
CA CYS A 108 -4.85 -3.16 9.02
C CYS A 108 -3.57 -3.64 8.32
N PHE A 109 -2.53 -2.80 8.23
CA PHE A 109 -1.28 -3.17 7.58
C PHE A 109 -0.42 -4.12 8.41
N ASN A 110 -0.52 -4.10 9.75
CA ASN A 110 0.10 -5.11 10.62
C ASN A 110 -0.61 -6.47 10.51
N ARG A 111 -1.95 -6.44 10.46
CA ARG A 111 -2.77 -7.66 10.43
C ARG A 111 -2.70 -8.37 9.08
N PHE A 112 -2.68 -7.62 7.99
CA PHE A 112 -2.57 -8.12 6.62
C PHE A 112 -1.17 -7.86 6.11
N ASN A 113 -0.20 -8.62 6.61
CA ASN A 113 1.23 -8.37 6.39
C ASN A 113 1.81 -9.04 5.13
N ASP A 114 0.98 -9.64 4.28
CA ASP A 114 1.34 -10.06 2.93
C ASP A 114 1.49 -8.82 2.04
N GLY A 115 2.63 -8.66 1.41
CA GLY A 115 2.94 -7.45 0.67
C GLY A 115 2.04 -7.22 -0.53
N ILE A 116 1.58 -8.29 -1.17
CA ILE A 116 0.59 -8.22 -2.26
C ILE A 116 -0.75 -7.63 -1.79
N ILE A 117 -1.17 -7.92 -0.55
CA ILE A 117 -2.40 -7.37 0.04
C ILE A 117 -2.21 -5.92 0.45
N GLN A 118 -1.07 -5.61 1.09
CA GLN A 118 -0.72 -4.24 1.44
C GLN A 118 -0.67 -3.35 0.20
N ALA A 119 -0.02 -3.83 -0.88
CA ALA A 119 0.05 -3.16 -2.17
C ALA A 119 -1.34 -2.96 -2.80
N ALA A 120 -2.19 -3.98 -2.77
CA ALA A 120 -3.57 -3.88 -3.23
C ALA A 120 -4.33 -2.77 -2.47
N ILE A 121 -4.30 -2.79 -1.13
CA ILE A 121 -4.94 -1.78 -0.29
C ILE A 121 -4.46 -0.37 -0.66
N LEU A 122 -3.13 -0.17 -0.76
CA LEU A 122 -2.54 1.13 -1.08
C LEU A 122 -3.03 1.68 -2.43
N ARG A 123 -3.17 0.82 -3.44
CA ARG A 123 -3.62 1.24 -4.78
C ARG A 123 -5.13 1.51 -4.84
N ILE A 124 -5.93 0.68 -4.17
CA ILE A 124 -7.41 0.74 -4.19
C ILE A 124 -7.96 1.88 -3.32
N ALA A 125 -7.33 2.16 -2.18
CA ALA A 125 -7.82 3.16 -1.23
C ALA A 125 -7.95 4.53 -1.89
N ASN A 126 -8.88 5.38 -1.47
CA ASN A 126 -8.88 6.78 -1.91
C ASN A 126 -7.81 7.56 -1.13
N PRO A 127 -7.20 8.62 -1.69
CA PRO A 127 -6.19 9.42 -0.96
C PRO A 127 -6.68 9.99 0.39
N ASN A 128 -7.98 10.14 0.56
CA ASN A 128 -8.59 10.58 1.82
C ASN A 128 -8.73 9.43 2.84
N GLU A 129 -8.84 8.18 2.39
CA GLU A 129 -8.92 6.98 3.25
C GLU A 129 -7.54 6.60 3.83
N LEU A 130 -6.45 7.17 3.30
CA LEU A 130 -5.08 7.03 3.79
C LEU A 130 -4.49 8.38 4.21
N ASN A 131 -5.34 9.35 4.54
CA ASN A 131 -4.93 10.65 5.02
C ASN A 131 -4.78 10.67 6.53
N TYR A 132 -3.68 10.13 7.04
CA TYR A 132 -3.36 10.12 8.47
C TYR A 132 -2.88 11.50 8.96
N SER A 133 -2.58 12.44 8.07
CA SER A 133 -2.06 13.77 8.42
C SER A 133 -3.08 14.68 9.14
N VAL A 134 -4.37 14.30 9.13
CA VAL A 134 -5.48 15.08 9.72
C VAL A 134 -5.36 15.24 11.24
N GLN A 135 -4.75 14.29 11.92
CA GLN A 135 -4.55 14.30 13.38
C GLN A 135 -3.12 13.88 13.72
N ASP A 136 -2.56 14.46 14.78
CA ASP A 136 -1.17 14.17 15.16
C ASP A 136 -1.00 12.72 15.62
N ASP A 137 -1.87 12.28 16.53
CA ASP A 137 -1.88 10.93 17.10
C ASP A 137 -2.06 9.86 16.01
N LEU A 138 -3.00 10.07 15.08
CA LEU A 138 -3.25 9.17 13.97
C LEU A 138 -2.05 9.09 13.01
N SER A 139 -1.41 10.22 12.74
CA SER A 139 -0.17 10.24 11.94
C SER A 139 0.99 9.56 12.66
N TYR A 140 1.07 9.69 13.98
CA TYR A 140 2.10 9.05 14.81
C TYR A 140 1.90 7.54 14.86
N GLU A 141 0.67 7.09 15.05
CA GLU A 141 0.26 5.67 15.03
C GLU A 141 0.64 5.03 13.70
N MET A 142 0.23 5.63 12.57
CA MET A 142 0.57 5.11 11.26
C MET A 142 2.09 5.06 11.02
N ALA A 143 2.84 6.09 11.42
CA ALA A 143 4.29 6.08 11.30
C ALA A 143 4.94 4.99 12.17
N THR A 144 4.37 4.70 13.35
CA THR A 144 4.82 3.61 14.22
C THR A 144 4.57 2.24 13.59
N VAL A 145 3.38 2.04 13.01
CA VAL A 145 3.06 0.83 12.23
C VAL A 145 4.06 0.66 11.07
N LEU A 146 4.33 1.70 10.29
CA LEU A 146 5.28 1.61 9.18
C LEU A 146 6.70 1.26 9.64
N LYS A 147 7.18 1.86 10.75
CA LYS A 147 8.48 1.51 11.32
C LYS A 147 8.53 0.05 11.79
N ASN A 148 7.44 -0.46 12.35
CA ASN A 148 7.32 -1.84 12.79
C ASN A 148 7.24 -2.83 11.63
N LEU A 149 6.59 -2.46 10.52
CA LEU A 149 6.55 -3.24 9.28
C LEU A 149 7.93 -3.30 8.63
N PHE A 150 8.64 -2.17 8.62
CA PHE A 150 9.94 -2.00 7.95
C PHE A 150 11.08 -1.86 8.94
N LYS A 151 11.16 -2.77 9.90
CA LYS A 151 12.34 -2.95 10.74
C LYS A 151 13.26 -3.99 10.11
N ASN A 152 14.56 -3.75 10.17
CA ASN A 152 15.55 -4.67 9.62
C ASN A 152 15.72 -5.89 10.54
N ASP A 153 14.81 -6.86 10.41
CA ASP A 153 14.79 -8.09 11.20
C ASP A 153 15.51 -9.27 10.51
N LYS A 154 16.31 -9.02 9.46
CA LYS A 154 16.91 -10.05 8.58
C LYS A 154 15.90 -10.97 7.88
N ASP A 155 14.60 -10.65 7.92
CA ASP A 155 13.54 -11.37 7.22
C ASP A 155 13.13 -10.55 5.97
N PRO A 156 13.66 -10.89 4.78
CA PRO A 156 13.39 -10.14 3.54
C PRO A 156 11.91 -10.21 3.12
N ASP A 157 11.20 -11.24 3.53
CA ASP A 157 9.81 -11.48 3.11
C ASP A 157 8.85 -10.52 3.83
N ARG A 158 9.20 -10.02 5.02
CA ARG A 158 8.40 -9.04 5.77
C ARG A 158 8.36 -7.65 5.15
N CYS A 159 9.43 -7.25 4.47
CA CYS A 159 9.59 -5.90 3.95
C CYS A 159 9.29 -5.78 2.44
N GLU A 160 8.72 -6.82 1.84
CA GLU A 160 8.57 -6.95 0.37
C GLU A 160 7.77 -5.79 -0.28
N ALA A 161 6.78 -5.22 0.41
CA ALA A 161 5.93 -4.14 -0.10
C ALA A 161 6.50 -2.72 0.15
N ILE A 162 7.72 -2.58 0.66
CA ILE A 162 8.26 -1.27 1.05
C ILE A 162 8.23 -0.24 -0.09
N LEU A 163 8.49 -0.66 -1.33
CA LEU A 163 8.45 0.24 -2.49
C LEU A 163 7.03 0.79 -2.75
N GLU A 164 5.98 0.00 -2.51
CA GLU A 164 4.58 0.45 -2.67
C GLU A 164 4.21 1.49 -1.62
N PHE A 165 4.66 1.33 -0.37
CA PHE A 165 4.45 2.34 0.67
C PHE A 165 5.19 3.64 0.36
N LEU A 166 6.45 3.56 -0.07
CA LEU A 166 7.23 4.73 -0.42
C LEU A 166 6.62 5.45 -1.64
N LEU A 167 6.15 4.71 -2.66
CA LEU A 167 5.41 5.28 -3.79
C LEU A 167 4.12 5.95 -3.32
N ALA A 168 3.35 5.31 -2.44
CA ALA A 168 2.10 5.87 -1.91
C ALA A 168 2.35 7.17 -1.14
N ILE A 169 3.44 7.24 -0.36
CA ILE A 169 3.85 8.48 0.33
C ILE A 169 4.27 9.54 -0.69
N ALA A 170 5.14 9.19 -1.65
CA ALA A 170 5.65 10.12 -2.65
C ALA A 170 4.57 10.71 -3.57
N THR A 171 3.50 9.96 -3.81
CA THR A 171 2.37 10.40 -4.64
C THR A 171 1.26 11.10 -3.84
N GLY A 172 1.42 11.24 -2.52
CA GLY A 172 0.40 11.81 -1.65
C GLY A 172 -0.84 10.93 -1.48
N LYS A 173 -0.76 9.66 -1.90
CA LYS A 173 -1.80 8.65 -1.67
C LYS A 173 -1.91 8.32 -0.18
N LEU A 174 -0.77 8.09 0.47
CA LEU A 174 -0.63 7.93 1.92
C LEU A 174 -0.01 9.20 2.48
N ARG A 175 -0.74 9.91 3.36
CA ARG A 175 -0.29 11.19 3.91
C ARG A 175 -0.05 11.10 5.41
N LEU A 176 1.14 11.47 5.83
CA LEU A 176 1.54 11.66 7.21
C LEU A 176 1.85 13.13 7.44
N LYS A 177 1.79 13.59 8.69
CA LYS A 177 2.38 14.87 9.05
C LYS A 177 3.88 14.86 8.78
N LYS A 178 4.42 16.01 8.35
CA LYS A 178 5.83 16.16 7.94
C LYS A 178 6.82 15.55 8.94
N LYS A 179 6.68 15.88 10.23
CA LYS A 179 7.52 15.32 11.31
C LYS A 179 7.56 13.78 11.29
N HIS A 180 6.40 13.13 11.19
CA HIS A 180 6.30 11.66 11.23
C HIS A 180 6.74 11.02 9.91
N LYS A 181 6.44 11.68 8.77
CA LYS A 181 6.95 11.29 7.45
C LYS A 181 8.47 11.27 7.45
N ASP A 182 9.11 12.37 7.83
CA ASP A 182 10.57 12.52 7.80
C ASP A 182 11.23 11.52 8.74
N GLN A 183 10.67 11.30 9.93
CA GLN A 183 11.14 10.27 10.86
C GLN A 183 11.06 8.85 10.28
N PHE A 184 9.98 8.50 9.57
CA PHE A 184 9.85 7.20 8.93
C PHE A 184 10.83 7.04 7.76
N LEU A 185 10.96 8.06 6.90
CA LEU A 185 11.85 7.98 5.75
C LEU A 185 13.33 7.91 6.15
N ASN A 186 13.72 8.61 7.22
CA ASN A 186 15.07 8.48 7.80
C ASN A 186 15.28 7.08 8.38
N HIS A 187 14.29 6.54 9.13
CA HIS A 187 14.35 5.16 9.62
C HIS A 187 14.57 4.16 8.49
N VAL A 188 13.87 4.30 7.36
CA VAL A 188 14.08 3.42 6.19
C VAL A 188 15.49 3.56 5.62
N LYS A 189 15.99 4.79 5.44
CA LYS A 189 17.35 5.02 4.93
C LYS A 189 18.44 4.44 5.83
N ASP A 190 18.26 4.52 7.15
CA ASP A 190 19.23 4.03 8.12
C ASP A 190 19.23 2.49 8.21
N ASN A 191 18.12 1.84 7.85
CA ASN A 191 17.94 0.39 8.02
C ASN A 191 18.13 -0.42 6.73
N PHE A 192 18.01 0.18 5.55
CA PHE A 192 18.06 -0.52 4.27
C PHE A 192 19.08 0.10 3.31
N ASP A 193 20.12 -0.67 2.99
CA ASP A 193 21.09 -0.35 1.94
C ASP A 193 20.63 -0.95 0.60
N ASN A 194 19.67 -0.28 -0.05
CA ASN A 194 19.16 -0.70 -1.36
C ASN A 194 18.89 0.51 -2.26
N LYS A 195 19.47 0.49 -3.47
CA LYS A 195 19.38 1.61 -4.42
C LYS A 195 17.94 1.98 -4.78
N LYS A 196 17.05 1.01 -5.00
CA LYS A 196 15.63 1.27 -5.36
C LYS A 196 14.92 1.95 -4.19
N ILE A 197 15.10 1.43 -2.97
CA ILE A 197 14.54 2.01 -1.74
C ILE A 197 15.00 3.46 -1.55
N SER A 198 16.31 3.72 -1.68
CA SER A 198 16.88 5.08 -1.53
C SER A 198 16.26 6.09 -2.51
N ILE A 199 16.09 5.70 -3.78
CA ILE A 199 15.46 6.55 -4.80
C ILE A 199 14.02 6.91 -4.41
N PHE A 200 13.23 5.92 -4.02
CA PHE A 200 11.85 6.14 -3.59
C PHE A 200 11.75 7.00 -2.32
N CYS A 201 12.67 6.82 -1.36
CA CYS A 201 12.76 7.66 -0.17
C CYS A 201 13.07 9.12 -0.53
N GLU A 202 13.99 9.37 -1.47
CA GLU A 202 14.28 10.73 -1.95
C GLU A 202 13.07 11.38 -2.61
N PHE A 203 12.31 10.64 -3.41
CA PHE A 203 11.06 11.13 -3.99
C PHE A 203 10.03 11.47 -2.90
N ALA A 204 9.86 10.59 -1.91
CA ALA A 204 8.94 10.81 -0.79
C ALA A 204 9.30 12.05 0.06
N LEU A 205 10.59 12.33 0.24
CA LEU A 205 11.06 13.53 0.95
C LEU A 205 10.76 14.82 0.17
N ARG A 206 10.86 14.78 -1.17
CA ARG A 206 10.64 15.95 -2.05
C ARG A 206 9.17 16.26 -2.30
N SER A 207 8.29 15.27 -2.21
CA SER A 207 6.84 15.48 -2.29
C SER A 207 6.35 16.34 -1.11
N GLN A 208 5.84 17.54 -1.40
CA GLN A 208 5.17 18.45 -0.45
C GLN A 208 3.74 18.69 -0.90
#